data_AF-A0A661P7N7-F1
#
_entry.id   AF-A0A661P7N7-F1
#
_cell.length_a   1.000
_cell.length_b   1.000
_cell.length_c   1.000
_cell.angle_alpha   90.00
_cell.angle_beta   90.00
_cell.angle_gamma   90.00
#
_symmetry.space_group_name_H-M   'P 1'
#
loop_
_entity.id
_entity.type
_entity.pdbx_description
1 polymer ?
#
loop_
_entity_poly.entity_id
_entity_poly.type
_entity_poly.pdbx_seq_one_letter_code
_entity_poly.pdbx_strand_id
1 'polypeptide(L)'
;MKQWTTLAAISMTVACCAGCNGNDGKANAEGGKADYEQAIAALTEPIGLISAYLPYLKQPDDKGEKYAPKRRYDQVKASFHAADEIRHATNATSQKFRRSKSKVLASLVPGLIKVTKLCASPDEMPAVEKCEAEVMAFAKLLEGLAKEAKAAGATKAFPMIGPDAVTETAKKKIAPYQQALGPGKLELVHWATLKDEKATTTDVIINCKAAHGEAEAVWKAFEKADPEVRKLAAIHMLAVKAQCSQAEITDGILMAVRTCAEIYSDDNKKKIEEGQEQECKLACANSKTRIGIGVPAAALAPLEKEYEELCLRDATD
;
A
#
# COMPACT_ATOMS: atom_id res chain seq x y z
N MET A 1 -30.63 -17.60 44.96
CA MET A 1 -31.43 -16.46 45.45
C MET A 1 -31.89 -15.66 44.23
N LYS A 2 -33.20 -15.76 43.91
CA LYS A 2 -34.19 -14.65 43.90
C LYS A 2 -33.90 -13.57 42.85
N GLN A 3 -34.78 -13.11 41.98
CA GLN A 3 -36.17 -13.36 41.54
C GLN A 3 -36.38 -12.33 40.38
N TRP A 4 -37.04 -12.65 39.25
CA TRP A 4 -38.39 -12.18 38.84
C TRP A 4 -38.54 -10.64 38.85
N THR A 5 -39.01 -9.89 37.84
CA THR A 5 -40.06 -9.97 36.80
C THR A 5 -39.94 -8.65 35.97
N THR A 6 -40.48 -8.39 34.77
CA THR A 6 -41.88 -8.48 34.34
C THR A 6 -42.00 -8.20 32.83
N LEU A 7 -42.91 -8.91 32.18
CA LEU A 7 -43.45 -8.67 30.84
C LEU A 7 -44.21 -7.34 30.73
N ALA A 8 -44.25 -6.78 29.52
CA ALA A 8 -45.41 -6.07 29.01
C ALA A 8 -45.67 -6.48 27.55
N ALA A 9 -46.69 -7.32 27.36
CA ALA A 9 -47.29 -7.62 26.09
C ALA A 9 -48.34 -6.54 25.76
N ILE A 10 -48.36 -6.07 24.53
CA ILE A 10 -49.53 -5.38 23.95
C ILE A 10 -49.91 -6.15 22.70
N SER A 11 -51.07 -6.79 22.78
CA SER A 11 -51.78 -7.46 21.69
C SER A 11 -53.08 -6.69 21.44
N MET A 12 -53.29 -6.20 20.23
CA MET A 12 -54.58 -5.87 19.60
C MET A 12 -54.37 -6.09 18.10
N THR A 13 -54.68 -7.27 17.57
CA THR A 13 -55.97 -7.70 16.98
C THR A 13 -56.47 -6.83 15.82
N VAL A 14 -56.11 -7.28 14.61
CA VAL A 14 -56.91 -7.47 13.38
C VAL A 14 -57.97 -6.40 13.02
N ALA A 15 -57.72 -5.75 11.87
CA ALA A 15 -58.77 -5.40 10.92
C ALA A 15 -58.40 -5.96 9.54
N CYS A 16 -59.10 -7.03 9.14
CA CYS A 16 -59.17 -7.49 7.76
C CYS A 16 -59.91 -6.43 6.93
N CYS A 17 -59.25 -5.89 5.92
CA CYS A 17 -59.92 -5.38 4.72
C CYS A 17 -59.30 -6.12 3.52
N ALA A 18 -59.85 -7.31 3.24
CA ALA A 18 -59.84 -7.84 1.89
C ALA A 18 -60.77 -6.96 1.05
N GLY A 19 -60.17 -6.25 0.10
CA GLY A 19 -60.86 -5.40 -0.85
C GLY A 19 -59.94 -5.17 -2.03
N CYS A 20 -59.90 -6.15 -2.94
CA CYS A 20 -59.46 -5.93 -4.31
C CYS A 20 -60.27 -4.78 -4.90
N ASN A 21 -59.60 -3.68 -5.23
CA ASN A 21 -60.02 -2.87 -6.35
C ASN A 21 -58.78 -2.55 -7.18
N GLY A 22 -58.82 -3.02 -8.42
CA GLY A 22 -57.73 -2.91 -9.37
C GLY A 22 -57.34 -1.45 -9.58
N ASN A 23 -56.04 -1.22 -9.53
CA ASN A 23 -55.43 -0.22 -10.37
C ASN A 23 -54.09 -0.79 -10.82
N ASP A 24 -54.13 -1.56 -11.90
CA ASP A 24 -53.01 -1.71 -12.82
C ASP A 24 -52.65 -0.31 -13.33
N GLY A 25 -51.79 0.36 -12.58
CA GLY A 25 -51.34 1.71 -12.84
C GLY A 25 -49.85 1.77 -12.59
N LYS A 26 -49.07 1.34 -13.61
CA LYS A 26 -47.63 1.58 -13.81
C LYS A 26 -46.91 2.17 -12.59
N ALA A 27 -46.16 1.34 -11.88
CA ALA A 27 -45.04 1.82 -11.06
C ALA A 27 -44.27 2.87 -11.88
N ASN A 28 -43.97 4.02 -11.26
CA ASN A 28 -43.33 5.20 -11.83
C ASN A 28 -42.02 4.91 -12.61
N ALA A 29 -42.12 4.31 -13.79
CA ALA A 29 -40.99 3.75 -14.54
C ALA A 29 -40.16 4.83 -15.26
N GLU A 30 -40.72 6.03 -15.47
CA GLU A 30 -40.02 7.11 -16.17
C GLU A 30 -39.19 8.01 -15.24
N GLY A 31 -39.49 8.03 -13.94
CA GLY A 31 -38.68 8.74 -12.94
C GLY A 31 -37.42 7.99 -12.48
N GLY A 32 -37.47 6.64 -12.47
CA GLY A 32 -36.37 5.81 -11.97
C GLY A 32 -35.19 5.74 -12.92
N LYS A 33 -35.43 5.43 -14.20
CA LYS A 33 -34.35 5.25 -15.20
C LYS A 33 -33.49 6.51 -15.35
N ALA A 34 -34.12 7.67 -15.51
CA ALA A 34 -33.41 8.94 -15.70
C ALA A 34 -32.57 9.32 -14.47
N ASP A 35 -33.10 9.08 -13.25
CA ASP A 35 -32.36 9.31 -12.01
C ASP A 35 -31.13 8.40 -11.89
N TYR A 36 -31.24 7.12 -12.27
CA TYR A 36 -30.08 6.21 -12.31
C TYR A 36 -29.09 6.58 -13.40
N GLU A 37 -29.54 6.95 -14.60
CA GLU A 37 -28.64 7.37 -15.68
C GLU A 37 -27.88 8.66 -15.33
N GLN A 38 -28.54 9.61 -14.65
CA GLN A 38 -27.90 10.78 -14.08
C GLN A 38 -26.88 10.39 -13.00
N ALA A 39 -27.25 9.47 -12.10
CA ALA A 39 -26.36 9.00 -11.05
C ALA A 39 -25.11 8.32 -11.61
N ILE A 40 -25.27 7.45 -12.60
CA ILE A 40 -24.19 6.77 -13.33
C ILE A 40 -23.22 7.82 -13.88
N ALA A 41 -23.71 8.79 -14.65
CA ALA A 41 -22.87 9.83 -15.23
C ALA A 41 -22.13 10.66 -14.18
N ALA A 42 -22.77 10.95 -13.04
CA ALA A 42 -22.18 11.73 -11.97
C ALA A 42 -21.15 10.94 -11.13
N LEU A 43 -21.23 9.61 -11.11
CA LEU A 43 -20.38 8.72 -10.34
C LEU A 43 -19.15 8.21 -11.09
N THR A 44 -19.18 8.17 -12.43
CA THR A 44 -18.10 7.59 -13.24
C THR A 44 -16.72 8.12 -12.87
N GLU A 45 -16.55 9.45 -12.84
CA GLU A 45 -15.25 10.06 -12.53
C GLU A 45 -14.81 9.83 -11.06
N PRO A 46 -15.62 10.14 -10.03
CA PRO A 46 -15.18 9.96 -8.65
C PRO A 46 -14.97 8.49 -8.27
N ILE A 47 -15.79 7.56 -8.75
CA ILE A 47 -15.57 6.11 -8.53
C ILE A 47 -14.29 5.66 -9.23
N GLY A 48 -14.01 6.16 -10.44
CA GLY A 48 -12.76 5.88 -11.12
C GLY A 48 -11.53 6.36 -10.36
N LEU A 49 -11.60 7.53 -9.71
CA LEU A 49 -10.52 8.04 -8.86
C LEU A 49 -10.34 7.22 -7.58
N ILE A 50 -11.43 6.93 -6.86
CA ILE A 50 -11.38 6.09 -5.65
C ILE A 50 -10.78 4.73 -6.01
N SER A 51 -11.20 4.14 -7.13
CA SER A 51 -10.69 2.85 -7.60
C SER A 51 -9.21 2.90 -7.99
N ALA A 52 -8.73 4.03 -8.52
CA ALA A 52 -7.31 4.19 -8.85
C ALA A 52 -6.43 4.26 -7.59
N TYR A 53 -6.89 4.90 -6.52
CA TYR A 53 -6.16 5.02 -5.26
C TYR A 53 -6.31 3.82 -4.32
N LEU A 54 -7.38 3.04 -4.44
CA LEU A 54 -7.68 1.91 -3.56
C LEU A 54 -6.52 0.91 -3.37
N PRO A 55 -5.77 0.50 -4.42
CA PRO A 55 -4.65 -0.43 -4.24
C PRO A 55 -3.56 0.09 -3.30
N TYR A 56 -3.43 1.41 -3.14
CA TYR A 56 -2.39 2.04 -2.35
C TYR A 56 -2.77 2.25 -0.88
N LEU A 57 -4.03 1.97 -0.50
CA LEU A 57 -4.42 1.87 0.91
C LEU A 57 -3.83 0.63 1.60
N LYS A 58 -3.46 -0.39 0.82
CA LYS A 58 -2.83 -1.61 1.32
C LYS A 58 -1.33 -1.55 1.15
N GLN A 59 -0.63 -1.99 2.19
CA GLN A 59 0.77 -2.34 2.06
C GLN A 59 0.87 -3.74 1.43
N PRO A 60 1.82 -3.99 0.53
CA PRO A 60 2.13 -5.34 0.08
C PRO A 60 2.43 -6.23 1.30
N ASP A 61 1.91 -7.45 1.26
CA ASP A 61 2.19 -8.44 2.31
C ASP A 61 3.56 -9.06 2.05
N ASP A 62 4.62 -8.40 2.53
CA ASP A 62 6.00 -8.88 2.38
C ASP A 62 6.32 -10.07 3.32
N LYS A 63 5.30 -10.66 3.98
CA LYS A 63 5.49 -11.83 4.86
C LYS A 63 6.02 -13.01 4.06
N GLY A 64 7.31 -13.28 4.23
CA GLY A 64 7.98 -14.46 3.70
C GLY A 64 9.05 -14.19 2.66
N GLU A 65 9.19 -12.96 2.17
CA GLU A 65 10.27 -12.61 1.25
C GLU A 65 11.56 -12.24 2.02
N LYS A 66 12.49 -13.19 2.16
CA LYS A 66 13.75 -13.04 2.92
C LYS A 66 14.54 -11.77 2.57
N TYR A 67 14.55 -11.40 1.29
CA TYR A 67 15.30 -10.27 0.75
C TYR A 67 14.40 -9.13 0.24
N ALA A 68 13.10 -9.14 0.59
CA ALA A 68 12.23 -8.02 0.22
C ALA A 68 12.77 -6.72 0.83
N PRO A 69 12.84 -5.64 0.05
CA PRO A 69 13.19 -4.35 0.60
C PRO A 69 12.18 -3.96 1.69
N LYS A 70 12.65 -3.59 2.90
CA LYS A 70 11.82 -3.29 4.08
C LYS A 70 11.00 -1.98 3.96
N ARG A 71 10.44 -1.64 2.80
CA ARG A 71 9.81 -0.37 2.40
C ARG A 71 8.54 0.01 3.18
N ARG A 72 8.62 0.09 4.50
CA ARG A 72 7.44 0.36 5.31
C ARG A 72 7.14 1.85 5.36
N TYR A 73 8.12 2.72 5.54
CA TYR A 73 7.83 4.14 5.80
C TYR A 73 7.32 4.89 4.56
N ASP A 74 7.94 4.67 3.40
CA ASP A 74 7.49 5.20 2.11
C ASP A 74 6.10 4.66 1.75
N GLN A 75 5.86 3.35 1.90
CA GLN A 75 4.53 2.76 1.67
C GLN A 75 3.47 3.26 2.67
N VAL A 76 3.79 3.41 3.96
CA VAL A 76 2.90 4.05 4.96
C VAL A 76 2.47 5.43 4.47
N LYS A 77 3.43 6.26 4.05
CA LYS A 77 3.13 7.62 3.58
C LYS A 77 2.36 7.63 2.26
N ALA A 78 2.62 6.66 1.39
CA ALA A 78 1.83 6.44 0.19
C ALA A 78 0.36 6.15 0.55
N SER A 79 0.12 5.27 1.52
CA SER A 79 -1.23 4.95 1.99
C SER A 79 -1.93 6.15 2.64
N PHE A 80 -1.19 7.00 3.36
CA PHE A 80 -1.76 8.22 3.93
C PHE A 80 -2.22 9.20 2.85
N HIS A 81 -1.41 9.39 1.82
CA HIS A 81 -1.77 10.24 0.68
C HIS A 81 -2.96 9.66 -0.10
N ALA A 82 -2.96 8.34 -0.36
CA ALA A 82 -4.06 7.68 -1.06
C ALA A 82 -5.40 7.83 -0.31
N ALA A 83 -5.38 7.72 1.02
CA ALA A 83 -6.55 7.99 1.86
C ALA A 83 -7.01 9.45 1.74
N ASP A 84 -6.08 10.41 1.74
CA ASP A 84 -6.41 11.83 1.61
C ASP A 84 -7.03 12.18 0.24
N GLU A 85 -6.53 11.58 -0.84
CA GLU A 85 -7.09 11.72 -2.18
C GLU A 85 -8.51 11.11 -2.27
N ILE A 86 -8.73 9.95 -1.66
CA ILE A 86 -10.06 9.34 -1.54
C ILE A 86 -11.00 10.25 -0.74
N ARG A 87 -10.53 10.85 0.36
CA ARG A 87 -11.28 11.85 1.13
C ARG A 87 -11.66 13.04 0.26
N HIS A 88 -10.73 13.59 -0.51
CA HIS A 88 -10.99 14.73 -1.38
C HIS A 88 -12.03 14.39 -2.46
N ALA A 89 -11.88 13.25 -3.13
CA ALA A 89 -12.84 12.77 -4.13
C ALA A 89 -14.24 12.57 -3.53
N THR A 90 -14.35 11.93 -2.37
CA THR A 90 -15.63 11.67 -1.70
C THR A 90 -16.28 12.95 -1.16
N ASN A 91 -15.50 13.87 -0.59
CA ASN A 91 -15.99 15.15 -0.09
C ASN A 91 -16.57 16.00 -1.23
N ALA A 92 -15.80 16.19 -2.31
CA ALA A 92 -16.25 16.94 -3.48
C ALA A 92 -17.52 16.34 -4.10
N THR A 93 -17.57 15.01 -4.19
CA THR A 93 -18.74 14.27 -4.68
C THR A 93 -19.95 14.48 -3.77
N SER A 94 -19.79 14.36 -2.45
CA SER A 94 -20.87 14.54 -1.48
C SER A 94 -21.46 15.95 -1.54
N GLN A 95 -20.61 16.98 -1.67
CA GLN A 95 -21.05 18.37 -1.79
C GLN A 95 -21.85 18.61 -3.07
N LYS A 96 -21.41 18.02 -4.19
CA LYS A 96 -22.15 18.05 -5.46
C LYS A 96 -23.50 17.34 -5.33
N PHE A 97 -23.55 16.18 -4.68
CA PHE A 97 -24.77 15.37 -4.58
C PHE A 97 -25.80 15.95 -3.63
N ARG A 98 -25.39 16.63 -2.54
CA ARG A 98 -26.31 17.35 -1.63
C ARG A 98 -27.13 18.43 -2.33
N ARG A 99 -26.63 18.97 -3.44
CA ARG A 99 -27.30 20.00 -4.26
C ARG A 99 -28.12 19.40 -5.39
N SER A 100 -28.06 18.08 -5.60
CA SER A 100 -28.79 17.39 -6.65
C SER A 100 -30.25 17.18 -6.27
N LYS A 101 -31.13 17.18 -7.27
CA LYS A 101 -32.54 16.81 -7.11
C LYS A 101 -32.78 15.29 -7.24
N SER A 102 -31.78 14.52 -7.70
CA SER A 102 -31.87 13.07 -7.86
C SER A 102 -31.90 12.36 -6.51
N LYS A 103 -32.92 11.52 -6.29
CA LYS A 103 -33.06 10.74 -5.05
C LYS A 103 -31.96 9.69 -4.90
N VAL A 104 -31.55 9.09 -6.01
CA VAL A 104 -30.43 8.14 -6.05
C VAL A 104 -29.15 8.82 -5.58
N LEU A 105 -28.83 10.00 -6.10
CA LEU A 105 -27.64 10.76 -5.68
C LEU A 105 -27.72 11.20 -4.21
N ALA A 106 -28.89 11.60 -3.72
CA ALA A 106 -29.08 11.96 -2.32
C ALA A 106 -28.85 10.76 -1.37
N SER A 107 -29.27 9.55 -1.75
CA SER A 107 -29.07 8.34 -0.93
C SER A 107 -27.59 7.94 -0.75
N LEU A 108 -26.71 8.38 -1.64
CA LEU A 108 -25.27 8.11 -1.59
C LEU A 108 -24.50 9.04 -0.65
N VAL A 109 -25.07 10.22 -0.35
CA VAL A 109 -24.43 11.26 0.46
C VAL A 109 -23.97 10.75 1.84
N PRO A 110 -24.78 10.00 2.61
CA PRO A 110 -24.34 9.49 3.91
C PRO A 110 -23.13 8.56 3.83
N GLY A 111 -23.07 7.68 2.83
CA GLY A 111 -21.93 6.79 2.60
C GLY A 111 -20.67 7.57 2.25
N LEU A 112 -20.77 8.53 1.32
CA LEU A 112 -19.66 9.41 0.95
C LEU A 112 -19.11 10.21 2.14
N ILE A 113 -19.98 10.74 3.01
CA ILE A 113 -19.57 11.47 4.23
C ILE A 113 -18.80 10.56 5.19
N LYS A 114 -19.22 9.30 5.35
CA LYS A 114 -18.52 8.36 6.22
C LYS A 114 -17.12 8.05 5.68
N VAL A 115 -16.98 7.80 4.37
CA VAL A 115 -15.67 7.61 3.74
C VAL A 115 -14.80 8.86 3.94
N THR A 116 -15.34 10.05 3.65
CA THR A 116 -14.63 11.32 3.88
C THR A 116 -14.12 11.45 5.33
N LYS A 117 -14.94 11.07 6.32
CA LYS A 117 -14.58 11.16 7.73
C LYS A 117 -13.51 10.15 8.12
N LEU A 118 -13.62 8.90 7.67
CA LEU A 118 -12.69 7.84 8.06
C LEU A 118 -11.37 7.89 7.30
N CYS A 119 -11.35 8.49 6.12
CA CYS A 119 -10.14 8.77 5.36
C CYS A 119 -9.50 10.14 5.71
N ALA A 120 -9.97 10.81 6.77
CA ALA A 120 -9.43 12.10 7.20
C ALA A 120 -8.04 11.97 7.82
N SER A 121 -7.04 12.52 7.12
CA SER A 121 -5.69 12.79 7.62
C SER A 121 -5.10 11.65 8.47
N PRO A 122 -5.00 10.42 7.96
CA PRO A 122 -4.43 9.32 8.72
C PRO A 122 -2.96 9.63 9.05
N ASP A 123 -2.59 9.42 10.31
CA ASP A 123 -1.23 9.50 10.84
C ASP A 123 -0.71 8.13 11.31
N GLU A 124 -1.58 7.12 11.35
CA GLU A 124 -1.28 5.73 11.68
C GLU A 124 -1.99 4.73 10.74
N MET A 125 -1.43 3.53 10.60
CA MET A 125 -2.00 2.49 9.73
C MET A 125 -3.41 2.01 10.15
N PRO A 126 -3.76 1.89 11.44
CA PRO A 126 -5.13 1.57 11.84
C PRO A 126 -6.19 2.57 11.32
N ALA A 127 -5.82 3.84 11.07
CA ALA A 127 -6.71 4.81 10.46
C ALA A 127 -6.90 4.54 8.95
N VAL A 128 -5.84 4.13 8.25
CA VAL A 128 -5.90 3.70 6.84
C VAL A 128 -6.79 2.46 6.70
N GLU A 129 -6.66 1.48 7.58
CA GLU A 129 -7.49 0.27 7.58
C GLU A 129 -8.98 0.60 7.75
N LYS A 130 -9.31 1.56 8.63
CA LYS A 130 -10.69 2.04 8.80
C LYS A 130 -11.20 2.79 7.55
N CYS A 131 -10.36 3.59 6.91
CA CYS A 131 -10.67 4.23 5.63
C CYS A 131 -11.00 3.18 4.56
N GLU A 132 -10.13 2.17 4.38
CA GLU A 132 -10.35 1.08 3.43
C GLU A 132 -11.66 0.33 3.72
N ALA A 133 -11.89 -0.04 4.98
CA ALA A 133 -13.11 -0.75 5.38
C ALA A 133 -14.38 0.04 5.01
N GLU A 134 -14.38 1.36 5.16
CA GLU A 134 -15.52 2.20 4.79
C GLU A 134 -15.64 2.39 3.27
N VAL A 135 -14.52 2.47 2.53
CA VAL A 135 -14.57 2.43 1.05
C VAL A 135 -15.23 1.14 0.58
N MET A 136 -14.91 0.01 1.20
CA MET A 136 -15.53 -1.28 0.87
C MET A 136 -16.99 -1.37 1.33
N ALA A 137 -17.36 -0.73 2.44
CA ALA A 137 -18.76 -0.60 2.84
C ALA A 137 -19.56 0.24 1.84
N PHE A 138 -18.96 1.32 1.32
CA PHE A 138 -19.55 2.14 0.26
C PHE A 138 -19.65 1.36 -1.07
N ALA A 139 -18.67 0.52 -1.40
CA ALA A 139 -18.75 -0.37 -2.57
C ALA A 139 -19.98 -1.29 -2.51
N LYS A 140 -20.29 -1.86 -1.33
CA LYS A 140 -21.51 -2.68 -1.12
C LYS A 140 -22.81 -1.88 -1.32
N LEU A 141 -22.82 -0.60 -0.98
CA LEU A 141 -23.97 0.27 -1.25
C LEU A 141 -24.16 0.46 -2.77
N LEU A 142 -23.07 0.64 -3.53
CA LEU A 142 -23.12 0.74 -4.99
C LEU A 142 -23.64 -0.56 -5.62
N GLU A 143 -23.30 -1.73 -5.08
CA GLU A 143 -23.82 -3.03 -5.55
C GLU A 143 -25.34 -3.12 -5.43
N GLY A 144 -25.91 -2.60 -4.34
CA GLY A 144 -27.35 -2.51 -4.15
C GLY A 144 -28.00 -1.65 -5.22
N LEU A 145 -27.48 -0.43 -5.42
CA LEU A 145 -27.98 0.49 -6.44
C LEU A 145 -27.79 -0.03 -7.87
N ALA A 146 -26.74 -0.81 -8.15
CA ALA A 146 -26.54 -1.43 -9.45
C ALA A 146 -27.68 -2.40 -9.81
N LYS A 147 -28.15 -3.20 -8.83
CA LYS A 147 -29.29 -4.10 -9.01
C LYS A 147 -30.58 -3.32 -9.28
N GLU A 148 -30.79 -2.24 -8.53
CA GLU A 148 -31.95 -1.37 -8.71
C GLU A 148 -31.92 -0.62 -10.06
N ALA A 149 -30.76 -0.11 -10.48
CA ALA A 149 -30.57 0.55 -11.76
C ALA A 149 -30.90 -0.37 -12.93
N LYS A 150 -30.43 -1.62 -12.87
CA LYS A 150 -30.76 -2.65 -13.86
C LYS A 150 -32.26 -2.95 -13.89
N ALA A 151 -32.90 -3.10 -12.72
CA ALA A 151 -34.34 -3.31 -12.62
C ALA A 151 -35.15 -2.11 -13.15
N ALA A 152 -34.64 -0.89 -12.99
CA ALA A 152 -35.21 0.34 -13.54
C ALA A 152 -34.95 0.53 -15.04
N GLY A 153 -34.23 -0.38 -15.70
CA GLY A 153 -33.95 -0.31 -17.14
C GLY A 153 -32.87 0.71 -17.53
N ALA A 154 -31.95 1.04 -16.63
CA ALA A 154 -30.78 1.86 -16.96
C ALA A 154 -29.96 1.19 -18.07
N THR A 155 -29.56 1.98 -19.06
CA THR A 155 -28.86 1.47 -20.25
C THR A 155 -27.35 1.29 -20.03
N LYS A 156 -26.79 2.00 -19.06
CA LYS A 156 -25.37 1.95 -18.71
C LYS A 156 -25.17 1.15 -17.42
N ALA A 157 -24.03 0.49 -17.31
CA ALA A 157 -23.64 -0.18 -16.07
C ALA A 157 -23.43 0.85 -14.95
N PHE A 158 -23.85 0.49 -13.74
CA PHE A 158 -23.61 1.33 -12.56
C PHE A 158 -22.12 1.27 -12.17
N PRO A 159 -21.45 2.41 -11.92
CA PRO A 159 -20.03 2.40 -11.58
C PRO A 159 -19.78 1.64 -10.27
N MET A 160 -18.83 0.71 -10.31
CA MET A 160 -18.42 -0.11 -9.17
C MET A 160 -17.00 0.27 -8.75
N ILE A 161 -16.68 0.19 -7.46
CA ILE A 161 -15.30 0.39 -7.01
C ILE A 161 -14.49 -0.85 -7.39
N GLY A 162 -13.44 -0.68 -8.19
CA GLY A 162 -12.60 -1.77 -8.67
C GLY A 162 -11.75 -1.39 -9.89
N PRO A 163 -10.82 -2.26 -10.32
CA PRO A 163 -9.89 -1.96 -11.41
C PRO A 163 -10.61 -1.59 -12.72
N ASP A 164 -11.75 -2.21 -13.01
CA ASP A 164 -12.53 -1.96 -14.23
C ASP A 164 -13.16 -0.56 -14.29
N ALA A 165 -13.27 0.15 -13.16
CA ALA A 165 -13.80 1.51 -13.12
C ALA A 165 -12.74 2.60 -13.29
N VAL A 166 -11.45 2.23 -13.36
CA VAL A 166 -10.35 3.20 -13.51
C VAL A 166 -10.38 3.83 -14.89
N THR A 167 -10.93 5.04 -14.97
CA THR A 167 -11.04 5.82 -16.21
C THR A 167 -9.69 6.38 -16.66
N GLU A 168 -9.57 6.75 -17.94
CA GLU A 168 -8.39 7.45 -18.47
C GLU A 168 -8.11 8.78 -17.73
N THR A 169 -9.17 9.48 -17.32
CA THR A 169 -9.04 10.68 -16.47
C THR A 169 -8.44 10.34 -15.12
N ALA A 170 -8.89 9.24 -14.48
CA ALA A 170 -8.35 8.80 -13.21
C ALA A 170 -6.86 8.39 -13.34
N LYS A 171 -6.51 7.65 -14.39
CA LYS A 171 -5.10 7.29 -14.70
C LYS A 171 -4.22 8.53 -14.82
N LYS A 172 -4.68 9.55 -15.56
CA LYS A 172 -3.94 10.81 -15.71
C LYS A 172 -3.79 11.57 -14.39
N LYS A 173 -4.81 11.58 -13.52
CA LYS A 173 -4.73 12.26 -12.23
C LYS A 173 -3.79 11.56 -11.25
N ILE A 174 -3.76 10.22 -11.24
CA ILE A 174 -2.89 9.46 -10.33
C ILE A 174 -1.45 9.29 -10.85
N ALA A 175 -1.20 9.46 -12.15
CA ALA A 175 0.12 9.24 -12.74
C ALA A 175 1.28 9.97 -12.00
N PRO A 176 1.15 11.25 -11.58
CA PRO A 176 2.19 11.91 -10.79
C PRO A 176 2.47 11.21 -9.45
N TYR A 177 1.42 10.73 -8.78
CA TYR A 177 1.53 9.97 -7.54
C TYR A 177 2.24 8.63 -7.76
N GLN A 178 1.86 7.88 -8.81
CA GLN A 178 2.51 6.61 -9.15
C GLN A 178 3.99 6.79 -9.49
N GLN A 179 4.31 7.84 -10.25
CA GLN A 179 5.68 8.16 -10.60
C GLN A 179 6.51 8.53 -9.36
N ALA A 180 5.95 9.31 -8.43
CA ALA A 180 6.61 9.69 -7.19
C ALA A 180 6.82 8.51 -6.21
N LEU A 181 5.90 7.54 -6.21
CA LEU A 181 5.96 6.37 -5.32
C LEU A 181 6.96 5.30 -5.76
N GLY A 182 7.14 5.13 -7.08
CA GLY A 182 7.83 3.96 -7.64
C GLY A 182 7.06 2.65 -7.43
N PRO A 183 7.71 1.48 -7.65
CA PRO A 183 9.06 1.31 -8.17
C PRO A 183 9.19 1.82 -9.62
N GLY A 184 10.33 2.41 -9.95
CA GLY A 184 10.74 2.67 -11.32
C GLY A 184 11.24 1.41 -12.03
N LYS A 185 11.64 1.54 -13.30
CA LYS A 185 12.08 0.39 -14.10
C LYS A 185 13.39 -0.19 -13.56
N LEU A 186 14.34 0.67 -13.17
CA LEU A 186 15.64 0.25 -12.66
C LEU A 186 15.53 -0.32 -11.26
N GLU A 187 14.58 0.19 -10.48
CA GLU A 187 14.25 -0.37 -9.18
C GLU A 187 13.68 -1.79 -9.26
N LEU A 188 12.79 -2.08 -10.22
CA LEU A 188 12.30 -3.44 -10.45
C LEU A 188 13.44 -4.40 -10.81
N VAL A 189 14.42 -3.95 -11.60
CA VAL A 189 15.64 -4.73 -11.91
C VAL A 189 16.46 -4.99 -10.64
N HIS A 190 16.64 -3.97 -9.79
CA HIS A 190 17.31 -4.14 -8.51
C HIS A 190 16.60 -5.17 -7.63
N TRP A 191 15.27 -5.08 -7.48
CA TRP A 191 14.49 -6.04 -6.68
C TRP A 191 14.61 -7.47 -7.19
N ALA A 192 14.64 -7.68 -8.52
CA ALA A 192 14.88 -8.99 -9.10
C ALA A 192 16.29 -9.51 -8.75
N THR A 193 17.30 -8.63 -8.77
CA THR A 193 18.70 -8.96 -8.46
C THR A 193 18.89 -9.37 -6.99
N LEU A 194 18.13 -8.76 -6.06
CA LEU A 194 18.22 -9.10 -4.63
C LEU A 194 17.93 -10.59 -4.33
N LYS A 195 17.07 -11.21 -5.15
CA LYS A 195 16.63 -12.60 -4.99
C LYS A 195 17.41 -13.59 -5.87
N ASP A 196 18.24 -13.09 -6.78
CA ASP A 196 18.98 -13.94 -7.69
C ASP A 196 20.22 -14.51 -7.00
N GLU A 197 20.20 -15.81 -6.73
CA GLU A 197 21.33 -16.53 -6.12
C GLU A 197 22.58 -16.57 -7.02
N LYS A 198 22.43 -16.29 -8.33
CA LYS A 198 23.54 -16.23 -9.29
C LYS A 198 24.10 -14.83 -9.45
N ALA A 199 23.43 -13.80 -8.92
CA ALA A 199 23.94 -12.44 -8.97
C ALA A 199 25.18 -12.31 -8.08
N THR A 200 26.14 -11.50 -8.51
CA THR A 200 27.27 -11.12 -7.68
C THR A 200 26.90 -9.97 -6.74
N THR A 201 27.68 -9.74 -5.68
CA THR A 201 27.50 -8.54 -4.84
C THR A 201 27.68 -7.25 -5.64
N THR A 202 28.55 -7.27 -6.65
CA THR A 202 28.74 -6.17 -7.60
C THR A 202 27.49 -5.89 -8.42
N ASP A 203 26.80 -6.92 -8.93
CA ASP A 203 25.54 -6.75 -9.67
C ASP A 203 24.46 -6.11 -8.78
N VAL A 204 24.35 -6.57 -7.53
CA VAL A 204 23.42 -6.01 -6.55
C VAL A 204 23.69 -4.52 -6.32
N ILE A 205 24.95 -4.14 -6.10
CA ILE A 205 25.35 -2.75 -5.83
C ILE A 205 25.15 -1.86 -7.07
N ILE A 206 25.54 -2.32 -8.27
CA ILE A 206 25.37 -1.57 -9.53
C ILE A 206 23.89 -1.31 -9.80
N ASN A 207 23.06 -2.35 -9.69
CA ASN A 207 21.62 -2.22 -9.94
C ASN A 207 20.96 -1.33 -8.87
N CYS A 208 21.43 -1.37 -7.62
CA CYS A 208 20.93 -0.45 -6.60
C CYS A 208 21.28 1.01 -6.91
N LYS A 209 22.53 1.30 -7.30
CA LYS A 209 22.93 2.67 -7.68
C LYS A 209 22.14 3.20 -8.87
N ALA A 210 21.86 2.33 -9.85
CA ALA A 210 21.01 2.68 -10.98
C ALA A 210 19.57 3.01 -10.53
N ALA A 211 18.99 2.20 -9.64
CA ALA A 211 17.67 2.46 -9.05
C ALA A 211 17.65 3.78 -8.24
N HIS A 212 18.68 4.04 -7.43
CA HIS A 212 18.81 5.29 -6.68
C HIS A 212 18.90 6.50 -7.62
N GLY A 213 19.68 6.40 -8.71
CA GLY A 213 19.75 7.46 -9.72
C GLY A 213 18.42 7.75 -10.39
N GLU A 214 17.61 6.71 -10.67
CA GLU A 214 16.24 6.86 -11.18
C GLU A 214 15.35 7.59 -10.17
N ALA A 215 15.35 7.15 -8.91
CA ALA A 215 14.55 7.75 -7.85
C ALA A 215 14.96 9.21 -7.56
N GLU A 216 16.25 9.54 -7.64
CA GLU A 216 16.76 10.90 -7.52
C GLU A 216 16.29 11.78 -8.69
N ALA A 217 16.33 11.27 -9.92
CA ALA A 217 15.82 11.99 -11.09
C ALA A 217 14.31 12.26 -11.00
N VAL A 218 13.54 11.28 -10.51
CA VAL A 218 12.11 11.44 -10.22
C VAL A 218 11.89 12.53 -9.17
N TRP A 219 12.57 12.44 -8.03
CA TRP A 219 12.45 13.45 -6.97
C TRP A 219 12.75 14.87 -7.47
N LYS A 220 13.83 15.04 -8.26
CA LYS A 220 14.16 16.32 -8.90
C LYS A 220 13.06 16.83 -9.82
N ALA A 221 12.42 15.94 -10.58
CA ALA A 221 11.27 16.31 -11.43
C ALA A 221 10.07 16.82 -10.61
N PHE A 222 9.95 16.42 -9.34
CA PHE A 222 8.86 16.81 -8.43
C PHE A 222 9.21 17.97 -7.46
N GLU A 223 10.39 18.61 -7.56
CA GLU A 223 10.79 19.69 -6.64
C GLU A 223 9.81 20.86 -6.56
N LYS A 224 9.11 21.13 -7.67
CA LYS A 224 8.11 22.20 -7.82
C LYS A 224 6.67 21.71 -7.85
N ALA A 225 6.46 20.41 -7.62
CA ALA A 225 5.12 19.83 -7.60
C ALA A 225 4.39 20.15 -6.29
N ASP A 226 3.16 19.65 -6.18
CA ASP A 226 2.40 19.67 -4.94
C ASP A 226 3.25 19.15 -3.75
N PRO A 227 3.20 19.80 -2.57
CA PRO A 227 4.02 19.43 -1.42
C PRO A 227 3.94 17.95 -1.04
N GLU A 228 2.76 17.32 -1.15
CA GLU A 228 2.59 15.92 -0.75
C GLU A 228 3.23 14.96 -1.76
N VAL A 229 3.06 15.22 -3.06
CA VAL A 229 3.71 14.41 -4.11
C VAL A 229 5.23 14.58 -4.07
N ARG A 230 5.71 15.81 -3.84
CA ARG A 230 7.13 16.09 -3.65
C ARG A 230 7.72 15.35 -2.45
N LYS A 231 7.00 15.37 -1.32
CA LYS A 231 7.40 14.67 -0.10
C LYS A 231 7.43 13.15 -0.32
N LEU A 232 6.47 12.60 -1.04
CA LEU A 232 6.44 11.19 -1.39
C LEU A 232 7.67 10.79 -2.22
N ALA A 233 7.98 11.55 -3.28
CA ALA A 233 9.17 11.30 -4.11
C ALA A 233 10.48 11.39 -3.31
N ALA A 234 10.59 12.36 -2.40
CA ALA A 234 11.76 12.50 -1.53
C ALA A 234 11.92 11.30 -0.58
N ILE A 235 10.83 10.85 0.03
CA ILE A 235 10.82 9.70 0.94
C ILE A 235 11.18 8.42 0.19
N HIS A 236 10.64 8.22 -1.01
CA HIS A 236 10.97 7.09 -1.87
C HIS A 236 12.48 7.09 -2.23
N MET A 237 13.03 8.21 -2.69
CA MET A 237 14.46 8.34 -2.99
C MET A 237 15.33 8.01 -1.78
N LEU A 238 15.00 8.52 -0.59
CA LEU A 238 15.72 8.21 0.64
C LEU A 238 15.63 6.73 1.02
N ALA A 239 14.48 6.08 0.78
CA ALA A 239 14.30 4.66 1.02
C ALA A 239 15.19 3.80 0.10
N VAL A 240 15.26 4.14 -1.20
CA VAL A 240 16.17 3.49 -2.16
C VAL A 240 17.63 3.71 -1.76
N LYS A 241 18.00 4.94 -1.41
CA LYS A 241 19.35 5.28 -0.94
C LYS A 241 19.76 4.44 0.28
N ALA A 242 18.85 4.30 1.24
CA ALA A 242 19.09 3.49 2.42
C ALA A 242 19.32 2.02 2.05
N GLN A 243 18.54 1.45 1.12
CA GLN A 243 18.74 0.08 0.62
C GLN A 243 20.15 -0.11 0.03
N CYS A 244 20.59 0.83 -0.80
CA CYS A 244 21.93 0.75 -1.39
C CYS A 244 23.03 0.82 -0.36
N SER A 245 22.92 1.74 0.61
CA SER A 245 23.87 1.84 1.71
C SER A 245 23.93 0.54 2.53
N GLN A 246 22.80 -0.13 2.77
CA GLN A 246 22.80 -1.42 3.47
C GLN A 246 23.50 -2.51 2.67
N ALA A 247 23.33 -2.56 1.35
CA ALA A 247 24.03 -3.52 0.50
C ALA A 247 25.55 -3.28 0.51
N GLU A 248 25.99 -2.02 0.34
CA GLU A 248 27.41 -1.64 0.38
C GLU A 248 28.07 -1.92 1.73
N ILE A 249 27.38 -1.60 2.84
CA ILE A 249 27.88 -1.89 4.19
C ILE A 249 28.03 -3.40 4.38
N THR A 250 27.05 -4.20 3.92
CA THR A 250 27.11 -5.66 4.06
C THR A 250 28.24 -6.26 3.23
N ASP A 251 28.44 -5.77 2.01
CA ASP A 251 29.56 -6.19 1.15
C ASP A 251 30.92 -5.86 1.78
N GLY A 252 31.07 -4.65 2.35
CA GLY A 252 32.28 -4.27 3.07
C GLY A 252 32.55 -5.15 4.30
N ILE A 253 31.51 -5.54 5.05
CA ILE A 253 31.64 -6.48 6.17
C ILE A 253 32.05 -7.87 5.66
N LEU A 254 31.43 -8.36 4.59
CA LEU A 254 31.79 -9.65 3.98
C LEU A 254 33.26 -9.66 3.53
N MET A 255 33.71 -8.60 2.86
CA MET A 255 35.11 -8.46 2.46
C MET A 255 36.05 -8.44 3.66
N ALA A 256 35.70 -7.77 4.76
CA ALA A 256 36.50 -7.76 5.98
C ALA A 256 36.61 -9.16 6.62
N VAL A 257 35.51 -9.94 6.64
CA VAL A 257 35.53 -11.33 7.11
C VAL A 257 36.45 -12.19 6.24
N ARG A 258 36.41 -12.03 4.92
CA ARG A 258 37.29 -12.76 3.98
C ARG A 258 38.76 -12.43 4.19
N THR A 259 39.09 -11.14 4.32
CA THR A 259 40.45 -10.70 4.63
C THR A 259 40.93 -11.33 5.94
N CYS A 260 40.08 -11.40 6.96
CA CYS A 260 40.43 -12.06 8.21
C CYS A 260 40.64 -13.58 8.04
N ALA A 261 39.78 -14.26 7.28
CA ALA A 261 39.97 -15.67 6.97
C ALA A 261 41.33 -15.93 6.27
N GLU A 262 41.74 -15.06 5.35
CA GLU A 262 43.07 -15.13 4.73
C GLU A 262 44.19 -14.96 5.76
N ILE A 263 44.11 -13.96 6.64
CA ILE A 263 45.08 -13.70 7.72
C ILE A 263 45.23 -14.93 8.64
N TYR A 264 44.12 -15.57 9.01
CA TYR A 264 44.14 -16.75 9.88
C TYR A 264 44.56 -18.04 9.15
N SER A 265 44.46 -18.09 7.82
CA SER A 265 44.83 -19.26 7.01
C SER A 265 46.32 -19.33 6.62
N ASP A 266 47.07 -18.24 6.79
CA ASP A 266 48.49 -18.22 6.45
C ASP A 266 49.30 -19.05 7.46
N ASP A 267 49.52 -20.33 7.13
CA ASP A 267 50.24 -21.34 7.92
C ASP A 267 51.68 -20.92 8.30
N ASN A 268 52.23 -19.87 7.68
CA ASN A 268 53.48 -19.25 8.12
C ASN A 268 53.23 -18.31 9.31
N LYS A 269 53.14 -18.90 10.50
CA LYS A 269 53.04 -18.29 11.85
C LYS A 269 54.01 -17.12 12.13
N LYS A 270 53.90 -16.02 11.40
CA LYS A 270 54.26 -14.70 11.92
C LYS A 270 53.09 -14.29 12.80
N LYS A 271 53.39 -13.89 14.05
CA LYS A 271 52.40 -13.39 14.99
C LYS A 271 51.47 -12.43 14.24
N ILE A 272 50.18 -12.72 14.21
CA ILE A 272 49.16 -11.77 13.76
C ILE A 272 49.44 -10.48 14.52
N GLU A 273 49.61 -9.38 13.80
CA GLU A 273 49.91 -8.10 14.45
C GLU A 273 48.69 -7.69 15.30
N GLU A 274 48.91 -7.10 16.47
CA GLU A 274 47.84 -6.74 17.41
C GLU A 274 46.74 -5.88 16.73
N GLY A 275 47.12 -5.04 15.76
CA GLY A 275 46.17 -4.27 14.95
C GLY A 275 45.26 -5.14 14.07
N GLN A 276 45.82 -6.16 13.42
CA GLN A 276 45.06 -7.07 12.55
C GLN A 276 44.07 -7.91 13.36
N GLU A 277 44.46 -8.34 14.57
CA GLU A 277 43.57 -9.07 15.47
C GLU A 277 42.37 -8.20 15.92
N GLN A 278 42.60 -6.92 16.20
CA GLN A 278 41.54 -5.97 16.55
C GLN A 278 40.58 -5.73 15.37
N GLU A 279 41.10 -5.60 14.15
CA GLU A 279 40.30 -5.46 12.93
C GLU A 279 39.39 -6.68 12.71
N CYS A 280 39.90 -7.90 12.95
CA CYS A 280 39.10 -9.12 12.83
C CYS A 280 38.04 -9.25 13.91
N LYS A 281 38.35 -8.88 15.16
CA LYS A 281 37.33 -8.79 16.22
C LYS A 281 36.21 -7.82 15.85
N LEU A 282 36.55 -6.68 15.26
CA LEU A 282 35.58 -5.70 14.78
C LEU A 282 34.74 -6.24 13.62
N ALA A 283 35.36 -6.91 12.65
CA ALA A 283 34.66 -7.56 11.52
C ALA A 283 33.65 -8.60 12.01
N CYS A 284 34.03 -9.44 12.97
CA CYS A 284 33.14 -10.42 13.60
C CYS A 284 31.97 -9.76 14.35
N ALA A 285 32.22 -8.69 15.12
CA ALA A 285 31.17 -7.95 15.81
C ALA A 285 30.18 -7.29 14.84
N ASN A 286 30.69 -6.70 13.76
CA ASN A 286 29.87 -6.10 12.71
C ASN A 286 29.05 -7.16 11.96
N SER A 287 29.64 -8.32 11.66
CA SER A 287 28.96 -9.46 11.04
C SER A 287 27.81 -9.97 11.88
N LYS A 288 28.04 -10.23 13.17
CA LYS A 288 26.99 -10.64 14.12
C LYS A 288 25.83 -9.65 14.14
N THR A 289 26.13 -8.35 14.21
CA THR A 289 25.13 -7.29 14.20
C THR A 289 24.35 -7.28 12.88
N ARG A 290 25.05 -7.39 11.74
CA ARG A 290 24.45 -7.39 10.42
C ARG A 290 23.53 -8.57 10.18
N ILE A 291 23.96 -9.77 10.56
CA ILE A 291 23.17 -11.00 10.49
C ILE A 291 21.91 -10.87 11.36
N GLY A 292 22.04 -10.33 12.58
CA GLY A 292 20.89 -10.07 13.46
C GLY A 292 19.86 -9.09 12.88
N ILE A 293 20.28 -8.12 12.07
CA ILE A 293 19.37 -7.19 11.36
C ILE A 293 18.80 -7.84 10.08
N GLY A 294 19.49 -8.84 9.53
CA GLY A 294 19.17 -9.57 8.31
C GLY A 294 20.03 -9.13 7.11
N VAL A 295 20.44 -10.08 6.29
CA VAL A 295 21.23 -9.84 5.06
C VAL A 295 20.33 -9.30 3.93
N PRO A 296 20.72 -8.24 3.19
CA PRO A 296 19.82 -7.55 2.27
C PRO A 296 19.65 -8.23 0.90
N ALA A 297 20.49 -9.21 0.52
CA ALA A 297 20.42 -9.89 -0.78
C ALA A 297 20.94 -11.33 -0.71
N ALA A 298 20.50 -12.18 -1.64
CA ALA A 298 20.98 -13.56 -1.79
C ALA A 298 22.50 -13.63 -2.01
N ALA A 299 23.04 -12.75 -2.86
CA ALA A 299 24.49 -12.66 -3.14
C ALA A 299 25.36 -12.37 -1.90
N LEU A 300 24.75 -11.83 -0.83
CA LEU A 300 25.42 -11.50 0.43
C LEU A 300 25.19 -12.56 1.51
N ALA A 301 24.41 -13.60 1.24
CA ALA A 301 24.17 -14.71 2.14
C ALA A 301 25.44 -15.45 2.61
N PRO A 302 26.55 -15.53 1.85
CA PRO A 302 27.79 -16.11 2.33
C PRO A 302 28.31 -15.52 3.64
N LEU A 303 27.94 -14.27 3.98
CA LEU A 303 28.34 -13.64 5.25
C LEU A 303 27.94 -14.47 6.47
N GLU A 304 26.76 -15.09 6.48
CA GLU A 304 26.30 -15.92 7.60
C GLU A 304 27.23 -17.11 7.82
N LYS A 305 27.52 -17.85 6.75
CA LYS A 305 28.40 -19.02 6.79
C LYS A 305 29.85 -18.65 7.12
N GLU A 306 30.39 -17.63 6.48
CA GLU A 306 31.78 -17.19 6.70
C GLU A 306 31.97 -16.64 8.12
N TYR A 307 30.96 -15.97 8.69
CA TYR A 307 30.95 -15.57 10.10
C TYR A 307 30.98 -16.78 11.04
N GLU A 308 30.18 -17.82 10.79
CA GLU A 308 30.17 -19.03 11.61
C GLU A 308 31.52 -19.76 11.56
N GLU A 309 32.10 -19.90 10.37
CA GLU A 309 33.37 -20.61 10.17
C GLU A 309 34.57 -19.87 10.78
N LEU A 310 34.57 -18.54 10.77
CA LEU A 310 35.69 -17.73 11.21
C LEU A 310 35.57 -17.24 12.65
N CYS A 311 34.40 -16.73 13.03
CA CYS A 311 34.22 -15.94 14.25
C CYS A 311 33.64 -16.73 15.42
N LEU A 312 33.11 -17.94 15.18
CA LEU A 312 32.54 -18.80 16.22
C LEU A 312 33.38 -20.04 16.51
N ARG A 313 34.36 -20.36 15.65
CA ARG A 313 35.15 -21.60 15.73
C ARG A 313 36.03 -21.68 17.00
N ASP A 314 36.49 -20.54 17.52
CA ASP A 314 37.34 -20.45 18.71
C ASP A 314 36.56 -20.26 20.04
N ALA A 315 35.22 -20.27 20.01
CA ALA A 315 34.40 -20.11 21.23
C ALA A 315 34.15 -21.44 21.97
N THR A 316 34.62 -22.57 21.42
CA THR A 316 34.32 -23.92 21.91
C THR A 316 35.54 -24.82 22.16
N ASP A 317 36.76 -24.35 21.88
CA ASP A 317 38.02 -25.01 22.25
C ASP A 317 38.70 -24.28 23.44
#